data_AF-A0AAF0DVR9-F1
#
_entry.id   AF-A0AAF0DVR9-F1
#
_cell.length_a   1.000
_cell.length_b   1.000
_cell.length_c   1.000
_cell.angle_alpha   90.00
_cell.angle_beta   90.00
_cell.angle_gamma   90.00
#
_symmetry.space_group_name_H-M   'P 1'
#
loop_
_entity.id
_entity.type
_entity.pdbx_description
1 polymer ?
#
loop_
_entity_poly.entity_id
_entity_poly.type
_entity_poly.pdbx_seq_one_letter_code
_entity_poly.pdbx_strand_id
1 'polypeptide(L)'
;MTTRRQSASNATRTARVSVSPGSKSLSYLSPKRDALKPVAEHDETDSGIQDTIRATQSLLATLETPSSGAQGSLGLHVLREKLAQYAESEQQPIVDEGLGLDWELYNDVGGALEQEEALLLDYFRKLKFIYLEQETKLRFLADLQDDPETGQEPQILSAADVAQREHDCRRVKQQLVEAKRRVRDLREEIDELAAALAKPWAALEDGAHEAKQLISEISDMELELARSKAAEGTQGAMTTAEAEALCDEQIVEMQTFDDDTTHKAREMEQCKRELAESLRHLERLKVERSAAEKLANEAQLGAGRDRGRDWEMERVCARHQSMLDHLHETLALQALRAPSAHELELVLAPHGTKLRLAFDEPGGALMQYTVEDAHGEAIDLSKDTLAFADAALASNLPAALAQRIWQEV
;
A
#
# COMPACT_ATOMS: atom_id res chain seq x y z
N MET A 1 7.50 18.10 59.94
CA MET A 1 6.22 18.53 59.35
C MET A 1 6.49 19.65 58.35
N THR A 2 6.42 19.29 57.07
CA THR A 2 5.87 20.06 55.94
C THR A 2 6.16 21.56 55.75
N THR A 3 6.75 21.84 54.56
CA THR A 3 6.53 22.99 53.63
C THR A 3 7.10 24.36 54.06
N ARG A 4 7.63 25.26 53.23
CA ARG A 4 7.76 25.46 51.76
C ARG A 4 8.79 26.59 51.58
N ARG A 5 9.78 26.47 50.67
CA ARG A 5 10.42 27.67 50.08
C ARG A 5 10.75 27.41 48.62
N GLN A 6 10.22 28.30 47.78
CA GLN A 6 10.38 28.38 46.33
C GLN A 6 11.58 29.26 45.99
N SER A 7 12.37 28.83 45.01
CA SER A 7 13.12 29.65 44.03
C SER A 7 13.87 28.65 43.13
N ALA A 8 13.36 28.32 41.94
CA ALA A 8 13.59 29.02 40.67
C ALA A 8 14.97 28.73 40.05
N SER A 9 14.95 28.45 38.75
CA SER A 9 16.06 28.37 37.79
C SER A 9 16.78 27.02 37.64
N ASN A 10 16.49 26.28 36.56
CA ASN A 10 17.46 26.16 35.47
C ASN A 10 16.88 25.46 34.24
N ALA A 11 17.26 26.02 33.10
CA ALA A 11 16.77 25.75 31.76
C ALA A 11 17.42 24.50 31.16
N THR A 12 16.61 23.62 30.57
CA THR A 12 17.06 22.49 29.76
C THR A 12 17.28 22.97 28.33
N ARG A 13 18.55 23.03 27.91
CA ARG A 13 18.99 23.44 26.57
C ARG A 13 19.10 22.20 25.67
N THR A 14 18.00 21.80 25.04
CA THR A 14 18.02 20.84 23.93
C THR A 14 18.42 21.56 22.64
N ALA A 15 19.59 21.24 22.09
CA ALA A 15 20.06 21.74 20.82
C ALA A 15 19.22 21.15 19.67
N ARG A 16 18.35 21.96 19.07
CA ARG A 16 17.78 21.72 17.74
C ARG A 16 18.75 22.28 16.71
N VAL A 17 19.25 21.42 15.83
CA VAL A 17 19.92 21.81 14.58
C VAL A 17 18.87 22.43 13.66
N SER A 18 18.90 23.76 13.54
CA SER A 18 18.08 24.52 12.60
C SER A 18 18.80 24.60 11.25
N VAL A 19 18.32 23.86 10.26
CA VAL A 19 18.69 24.07 8.86
C VAL A 19 17.85 25.22 8.32
N SER A 20 18.51 26.31 7.93
CA SER A 20 17.87 27.50 7.36
C SER A 20 17.77 27.34 5.83
N PRO A 21 16.61 27.61 5.19
CA PRO A 21 16.49 27.57 3.74
C PRO A 21 17.05 28.87 3.14
N GLY A 22 18.24 28.78 2.55
CA GLY A 22 18.84 29.87 1.80
C GLY A 22 18.11 30.11 0.48
N SER A 23 17.38 31.22 0.41
CA SER A 23 16.86 31.80 -0.84
C SER A 23 18.02 32.14 -1.78
N LYS A 24 18.09 31.51 -2.95
CA LYS A 24 18.89 32.00 -4.07
C LYS A 24 18.01 32.09 -5.31
N SER A 25 17.61 33.32 -5.62
CA SER A 25 17.08 33.68 -6.93
C SER A 25 18.20 33.51 -7.96
N LEU A 26 18.07 32.52 -8.83
CA LEU A 26 18.89 32.36 -10.02
C LEU A 26 18.11 32.97 -11.19
N SER A 27 18.52 34.16 -11.57
CA SER A 27 18.11 34.83 -12.81
C SER A 27 18.55 33.98 -14.01
N TYR A 28 17.59 33.45 -14.75
CA TYR A 28 17.82 32.83 -16.05
C TYR A 28 18.25 33.90 -17.06
N LEU A 29 19.49 33.80 -17.56
CA LEU A 29 19.91 34.44 -18.79
C LEU A 29 19.53 33.52 -19.96
N SER A 30 18.49 33.90 -20.69
CA SER A 30 18.12 33.28 -21.96
C SER A 30 19.16 33.55 -23.05
N PRO A 31 19.64 32.55 -23.81
CA PRO A 31 20.28 32.79 -25.09
C PRO A 31 19.22 33.03 -26.17
N LYS A 32 19.50 34.02 -27.02
CA LYS A 32 18.71 34.42 -28.19
C LYS A 32 18.38 33.20 -29.07
N ARG A 33 17.10 33.04 -29.41
CA ARG A 33 16.64 32.21 -30.52
C ARG A 33 16.18 33.13 -31.64
N ASP A 34 16.89 33.02 -32.76
CA ASP A 34 16.55 33.64 -34.03
C ASP A 34 15.20 33.12 -34.55
N ALA A 35 14.55 34.01 -35.28
CA ALA A 35 13.20 33.92 -35.79
C ALA A 35 12.94 32.71 -36.70
N LEU A 36 11.93 31.92 -36.35
CA LEU A 36 11.15 31.13 -37.30
C LEU A 36 9.67 31.47 -37.09
N LYS A 37 9.00 31.76 -38.22
CA LYS A 37 7.60 32.20 -38.33
C LYS A 37 6.62 31.16 -37.75
N PRO A 38 5.47 31.60 -37.22
CA PRO A 38 4.46 30.69 -36.67
C PRO A 38 3.66 30.03 -37.81
N VAL A 39 3.54 28.72 -37.73
CA VAL A 39 2.51 27.93 -38.41
C VAL A 39 1.33 27.87 -37.44
N ALA A 40 0.15 28.26 -37.91
CA ALA A 40 -1.09 28.21 -37.14
C ALA A 40 -1.46 26.74 -36.87
N GLU A 41 -1.46 26.35 -35.60
CA GLU A 41 -1.98 25.07 -35.12
C GLU A 41 -3.10 25.32 -34.10
N HIS A 42 -4.10 24.44 -34.17
CA HIS A 42 -5.40 24.48 -33.50
C HIS A 42 -5.34 24.62 -31.97
N ASP A 43 -6.08 25.61 -31.46
CA ASP A 43 -6.09 26.09 -30.07
C ASP A 43 -7.19 25.43 -29.19
N GLU A 44 -7.81 24.33 -29.62
CA GLU A 44 -9.02 23.81 -28.95
C GLU A 44 -8.76 22.70 -27.91
N THR A 45 -7.56 22.10 -27.85
CA THR A 45 -7.28 21.00 -26.89
C THR A 45 -6.57 21.45 -25.61
N ASP A 46 -5.98 22.65 -25.59
CA ASP A 46 -5.26 23.18 -24.43
C ASP A 46 -6.19 23.82 -23.37
N SER A 47 -7.41 24.21 -23.76
CA SER A 47 -8.42 24.76 -22.83
C SER A 47 -8.85 23.73 -21.78
N GLY A 48 -9.16 22.49 -22.19
CA GLY A 48 -9.66 21.47 -21.26
C GLY A 48 -8.62 21.01 -20.23
N ILE A 49 -7.34 21.00 -20.61
CA ILE A 49 -6.22 20.66 -19.71
C ILE A 49 -5.95 21.82 -18.74
N GLN A 50 -6.02 23.07 -19.21
CA GLN A 50 -5.85 24.22 -18.32
C GLN A 50 -7.03 24.39 -17.33
N ASP A 51 -8.25 24.02 -17.73
CA ASP A 51 -9.43 24.08 -16.87
C ASP A 51 -9.41 22.98 -15.79
N THR A 52 -8.91 21.78 -16.11
CA THR A 52 -8.67 20.72 -15.10
C THR A 52 -7.51 21.04 -14.17
N ILE A 53 -6.45 21.71 -14.66
CA ILE A 53 -5.36 22.22 -13.82
C ILE A 53 -5.88 23.35 -12.90
N ARG A 54 -6.74 24.25 -13.37
CA ARG A 54 -7.38 25.26 -12.52
C ARG A 54 -8.30 24.66 -11.47
N ALA A 55 -9.11 23.66 -11.84
CA ALA A 55 -10.00 22.99 -10.92
C ALA A 55 -9.22 22.29 -9.79
N THR A 56 -8.13 21.61 -10.13
CA THR A 56 -7.25 20.96 -9.14
C THR A 56 -6.46 21.96 -8.31
N GLN A 57 -6.00 23.07 -8.87
CA GLN A 57 -5.37 24.16 -8.13
C GLN A 57 -6.35 24.89 -7.20
N SER A 58 -7.64 25.00 -7.56
CA SER A 58 -8.68 25.58 -6.70
C SER A 58 -9.05 24.66 -5.51
N LEU A 59 -8.99 23.33 -5.71
CA LEU A 59 -9.17 22.34 -4.66
C LEU A 59 -7.97 22.27 -3.71
N LEU A 60 -6.76 22.50 -4.21
CA LEU A 60 -5.56 22.64 -3.37
C LEU A 60 -5.55 23.96 -2.59
N ALA A 61 -5.96 25.07 -3.22
CA ALA A 61 -6.04 26.37 -2.55
C ALA A 61 -7.11 26.43 -1.45
N THR A 62 -8.17 25.63 -1.54
CA THR A 62 -9.17 25.50 -0.46
C THR A 62 -8.69 24.66 0.72
N LEU A 63 -7.63 23.86 0.55
CA LEU A 63 -6.95 23.13 1.63
C LEU A 63 -5.84 23.94 2.30
N GLU A 64 -5.42 25.07 1.72
CA GLU A 64 -4.24 25.83 2.15
C GLU A 64 -4.52 27.24 2.72
N THR A 65 -5.77 27.60 3.03
CA THR A 65 -6.01 28.86 3.77
C THR A 65 -5.87 28.66 5.29
N PRO A 66 -4.97 29.42 5.96
CA PRO A 66 -4.56 29.13 7.33
C PRO A 66 -5.47 29.80 8.35
N SER A 67 -6.40 29.05 8.95
CA SER A 67 -6.97 29.44 10.25
C SER A 67 -6.04 28.98 11.37
N SER A 68 -5.32 29.94 11.93
CA SER A 68 -4.83 30.05 13.31
C SER A 68 -4.92 28.79 14.19
N GLY A 69 -3.77 28.30 14.66
CA GLY A 69 -3.67 27.42 15.82
C GLY A 69 -3.19 26.01 15.48
N ALA A 70 -1.87 25.80 15.62
CA ALA A 70 -1.22 24.52 15.49
C ALA A 70 -1.78 23.45 16.45
N GLN A 71 -2.71 22.59 15.99
CA GLN A 71 -3.09 21.34 16.66
C GLN A 71 -3.55 20.23 15.67
N GLY A 72 -2.88 20.08 14.52
CA GLY A 72 -3.20 19.01 13.56
C GLY A 72 -2.66 17.61 13.92
N SER A 73 -1.68 17.50 14.83
CA SER A 73 -1.09 16.21 15.23
C SER A 73 -1.24 15.87 16.71
N LEU A 74 -1.76 16.79 17.52
CA LEU A 74 -1.97 16.54 18.96
C LEU A 74 -3.11 15.56 19.22
N GLY A 75 -4.11 15.47 18.34
CA GLY A 75 -5.22 14.51 18.50
C GLY A 75 -4.75 13.06 18.44
N LEU A 76 -4.05 12.66 17.37
CA LEU A 76 -3.61 11.28 17.15
C LEU A 76 -2.48 10.85 18.09
N HIS A 77 -1.54 11.75 18.42
CA HIS A 77 -0.48 11.42 19.38
C HIS A 77 -1.01 11.32 20.81
N VAL A 78 -1.92 12.20 21.22
CA VAL A 78 -2.58 12.09 22.53
C VAL A 78 -3.53 10.89 22.57
N LEU A 79 -4.18 10.53 21.46
CA LEU A 79 -4.98 9.30 21.38
C LEU A 79 -4.09 8.05 21.48
N ARG A 80 -2.94 8.05 20.79
CA ARG A 80 -1.97 6.95 20.83
C ARG A 80 -1.33 6.82 22.21
N GLU A 81 -1.00 7.93 22.87
CA GLU A 81 -0.44 7.96 24.22
C GLU A 81 -1.49 7.56 25.26
N LYS A 82 -2.77 7.96 25.08
CA LYS A 82 -3.88 7.47 25.91
C LYS A 82 -4.21 5.99 25.66
N LEU A 83 -4.15 5.51 24.43
CA LEU A 83 -4.35 4.09 24.10
C LEU A 83 -3.20 3.23 24.62
N ALA A 84 -1.97 3.74 24.59
CA ALA A 84 -0.81 3.09 25.20
C ALA A 84 -0.95 3.04 26.74
N GLN A 85 -1.42 4.12 27.37
CA GLN A 85 -1.72 4.14 28.81
C GLN A 85 -2.89 3.21 29.18
N TYR A 86 -3.88 3.03 28.31
CA TYR A 86 -4.93 2.02 28.47
C TYR A 86 -4.37 0.59 28.35
N ALA A 87 -3.54 0.34 27.33
CA ALA A 87 -2.88 -0.96 27.14
C ALA A 87 -1.90 -1.33 28.27
N GLU A 88 -1.27 -0.35 28.91
CA GLU A 88 -0.40 -0.56 30.08
C GLU A 88 -1.18 -0.72 31.40
N SER A 89 -2.41 -0.21 31.48
CA SER A 89 -3.25 -0.33 32.68
C SER A 89 -4.14 -1.59 32.69
N GLU A 90 -4.33 -2.25 31.55
CA GLU A 90 -5.02 -3.54 31.42
C GLU A 90 -4.05 -4.73 31.39
N GLN A 91 -3.32 -4.94 32.48
CA GLN A 91 -2.72 -6.24 32.81
C GLN A 91 -3.67 -7.12 33.66
N GLN A 92 -4.97 -6.84 33.61
CA GLN A 92 -6.00 -7.76 34.09
C GLN A 92 -6.88 -8.15 32.89
N PRO A 93 -7.16 -9.44 32.68
CA PRO A 93 -8.05 -9.87 31.62
C PRO A 93 -9.45 -9.40 31.98
N ILE A 94 -9.88 -8.27 31.44
CA ILE A 94 -11.29 -7.90 31.40
C ILE A 94 -11.91 -8.86 30.38
N VAL A 95 -12.49 -9.94 30.87
CA VAL A 95 -13.50 -10.68 30.09
C VAL A 95 -14.69 -9.73 30.01
N ASP A 96 -14.74 -8.94 28.93
CA ASP A 96 -15.85 -8.03 28.65
C ASP A 96 -17.07 -8.85 28.19
N GLU A 97 -17.75 -9.47 29.16
CA GLU A 97 -19.00 -10.22 28.99
C GLU A 97 -20.16 -9.34 28.44
N GLY A 98 -19.97 -8.03 28.29
CA GLY A 98 -21.03 -7.09 27.89
C GLY A 98 -21.22 -6.89 26.38
N LEU A 99 -20.20 -7.11 25.56
CA LEU A 99 -20.26 -6.78 24.13
C LEU A 99 -20.17 -7.97 23.19
N GLY A 100 -19.76 -9.16 23.66
CA GLY A 100 -19.73 -10.38 22.83
C GLY A 100 -18.96 -10.21 21.51
N LEU A 101 -18.03 -9.26 21.46
CA LEU A 101 -17.22 -8.98 20.29
C LEU A 101 -16.02 -9.91 20.33
N ASP A 102 -16.01 -10.83 19.38
CA ASP A 102 -14.93 -11.80 19.22
C ASP A 102 -13.73 -11.08 18.63
N TRP A 103 -12.82 -10.59 19.48
CA TRP A 103 -11.63 -9.83 19.04
C TRP A 103 -10.70 -10.66 18.14
N GLU A 104 -10.80 -12.00 18.18
CA GLU A 104 -10.12 -12.89 17.24
C GLU A 104 -10.61 -12.69 15.80
N LEU A 105 -11.90 -12.41 15.60
CA LEU A 105 -12.49 -12.08 14.29
C LEU A 105 -11.95 -10.77 13.72
N TYR A 106 -11.55 -9.84 14.59
CA TYR A 106 -11.05 -8.52 14.20
C TYR A 106 -9.53 -8.48 13.95
N ASN A 107 -8.78 -9.49 14.40
CA ASN A 107 -7.34 -9.58 14.13
C ASN A 107 -7.07 -9.88 12.64
N ASP A 108 -7.96 -10.63 11.98
CA ASP A 108 -7.85 -10.97 10.55
C ASP A 108 -8.32 -9.83 9.62
N VAL A 109 -8.96 -8.80 10.17
CA VAL A 109 -9.48 -7.65 9.39
C VAL A 109 -8.35 -6.87 8.71
N GLY A 110 -7.17 -6.77 9.33
CA GLY A 110 -6.01 -6.13 8.72
C GLY A 110 -5.56 -6.85 7.43
N GLY A 111 -5.43 -8.18 7.50
CA GLY A 111 -5.06 -9.00 6.35
C GLY A 111 -6.14 -9.04 5.26
N ALA A 112 -7.42 -9.04 5.64
CA ALA A 112 -8.53 -8.95 4.70
C ALA A 112 -8.55 -7.60 3.97
N LEU A 113 -8.23 -6.50 4.67
CA LEU A 113 -8.22 -5.15 4.11
C LEU A 113 -7.03 -4.93 3.18
N GLU A 114 -5.86 -5.50 3.48
CA GLU A 114 -4.70 -5.55 2.56
C GLU A 114 -5.01 -6.35 1.28
N GLN A 115 -5.73 -7.47 1.41
CA GLN A 115 -6.18 -8.26 0.26
C GLN A 115 -7.19 -7.49 -0.59
N GLU A 116 -8.13 -6.80 0.03
CA GLU A 116 -9.11 -5.95 -0.66
C GLU A 116 -8.42 -4.77 -1.36
N GLU A 117 -7.44 -4.12 -0.72
CA GLU A 117 -6.61 -3.08 -1.32
C GLU A 117 -5.86 -3.60 -2.55
N ALA A 118 -5.26 -4.78 -2.47
CA ALA A 118 -4.57 -5.40 -3.59
C ALA A 118 -5.52 -5.68 -4.78
N LEU A 119 -6.74 -6.17 -4.50
CA LEU A 119 -7.76 -6.41 -5.52
C LEU A 119 -8.25 -5.10 -6.16
N LEU A 120 -8.43 -4.05 -5.36
CA LEU A 120 -8.79 -2.71 -5.85
C LEU A 120 -7.69 -2.12 -6.74
N LEU A 121 -6.42 -2.24 -6.34
CA LEU A 121 -5.29 -1.78 -7.16
C LEU A 121 -5.21 -2.51 -8.49
N ASP A 122 -5.42 -3.83 -8.52
CA ASP A 122 -5.45 -4.60 -9.75
C ASP A 122 -6.68 -4.25 -10.62
N TYR A 123 -7.83 -3.97 -10.00
CA TYR A 123 -9.00 -3.44 -10.69
C TYR A 123 -8.71 -2.08 -11.32
N PHE A 124 -8.09 -1.13 -10.60
CA PHE A 124 -7.72 0.18 -11.14
C PHE A 124 -6.70 0.08 -12.28
N ARG A 125 -5.73 -0.84 -12.19
CA ARG A 125 -4.81 -1.11 -13.30
C ARG A 125 -5.55 -1.58 -14.54
N LYS A 126 -6.47 -2.55 -14.40
CA LYS A 126 -7.30 -3.03 -15.50
C LYS A 126 -8.20 -1.93 -16.05
N LEU A 127 -8.84 -1.15 -15.17
CA LEU A 127 -9.71 -0.05 -15.53
C LEU A 127 -8.97 1.02 -16.33
N LYS A 128 -7.72 1.35 -15.95
CA LYS A 128 -6.87 2.25 -16.73
C LYS A 128 -6.64 1.74 -18.15
N PHE A 129 -6.33 0.46 -18.34
CA PHE A 129 -6.13 -0.12 -19.67
C PHE A 129 -7.44 -0.16 -20.47
N ILE A 130 -8.55 -0.55 -19.85
CA ILE A 130 -9.87 -0.57 -20.49
C ILE A 130 -10.28 0.85 -20.90
N TYR A 131 -10.10 1.83 -20.02
CA TYR A 131 -10.40 3.23 -20.33
C TYR A 131 -9.52 3.75 -21.47
N LEU A 132 -8.21 3.48 -21.43
CA LEU A 132 -7.32 3.88 -22.51
C LEU A 132 -7.72 3.23 -23.83
N GLU A 133 -8.05 1.94 -23.82
CA GLU A 133 -8.51 1.20 -25.00
C GLU A 133 -9.83 1.79 -25.54
N GLN A 134 -10.80 2.07 -24.66
CA GLN A 134 -12.08 2.67 -25.02
C GLN A 134 -11.89 4.09 -25.59
N GLU A 135 -11.05 4.90 -24.95
CA GLU A 135 -10.72 6.24 -25.44
C GLU A 135 -10.02 6.18 -26.80
N THR A 136 -9.11 5.23 -27.00
CA THR A 136 -8.44 5.02 -28.29
C THR A 136 -9.44 4.57 -29.37
N LYS A 137 -10.38 3.68 -29.03
CA LYS A 137 -11.46 3.25 -29.92
C LYS A 137 -12.42 4.38 -30.26
N LEU A 138 -12.80 5.20 -29.28
CA LEU A 138 -13.68 6.36 -29.47
C LEU A 138 -13.03 7.40 -30.37
N ARG A 139 -11.74 7.71 -30.16
CA ARG A 139 -10.98 8.60 -31.04
C ARG A 139 -10.86 8.02 -32.45
N PHE A 140 -10.56 6.72 -32.58
CA PHE A 140 -10.51 6.07 -33.88
C PHE A 140 -11.86 6.09 -34.62
N LEU A 141 -12.97 5.90 -33.92
CA LEU A 141 -14.31 6.00 -34.50
C LEU A 141 -14.67 7.44 -34.87
N ALA A 142 -14.28 8.42 -34.05
CA ALA A 142 -14.45 9.84 -34.36
C ALA A 142 -13.64 10.24 -35.60
N ASP A 143 -12.40 9.76 -35.74
CA ASP A 143 -11.55 10.00 -36.91
C ASP A 143 -12.08 9.33 -38.20
N LEU A 144 -12.95 8.31 -38.07
CA LEU A 144 -13.60 7.61 -39.18
C LEU A 144 -15.00 8.15 -39.52
N GLN A 145 -15.63 8.88 -38.60
CA GLN A 145 -16.95 9.47 -38.82
C GLN A 145 -16.79 10.79 -39.57
N ASP A 146 -17.57 10.98 -40.63
CA ASP A 146 -17.72 12.28 -41.26
C ASP A 146 -18.26 13.25 -40.21
N ASP A 147 -17.48 14.26 -39.84
CA ASP A 147 -17.93 15.28 -38.89
C ASP A 147 -18.92 16.22 -39.64
N PRO A 148 -20.23 16.18 -39.31
CA PRO A 148 -21.25 16.87 -40.10
C PRO A 148 -21.18 18.40 -39.99
N GLU A 149 -20.46 18.94 -39.00
CA GLU A 149 -20.29 20.39 -38.81
C GLU A 149 -19.06 20.95 -39.53
N THR A 150 -17.98 20.17 -39.67
CA THR A 150 -16.73 20.61 -40.32
C THR A 150 -16.58 20.11 -41.76
N GLY A 151 -17.32 19.08 -42.17
CA GLY A 151 -17.28 18.53 -43.53
C GLY A 151 -15.94 17.88 -43.89
N GLN A 152 -15.14 17.50 -42.89
CA GLN A 152 -13.90 16.77 -43.11
C GLN A 152 -14.23 15.30 -43.40
N GLU A 153 -13.97 14.88 -44.63
CA GLU A 153 -13.98 13.45 -45.01
C GLU A 153 -12.95 12.68 -44.16
N PRO A 154 -13.21 11.40 -43.82
CA PRO A 154 -12.28 10.58 -43.06
C PRO A 154 -10.91 10.63 -43.72
N GLN A 155 -9.88 10.97 -42.93
CA GLN A 155 -8.52 11.11 -43.42
C GLN A 155 -7.95 9.73 -43.79
N ILE A 156 -8.32 9.22 -44.97
CA ILE A 156 -7.73 8.03 -45.57
C ILE A 156 -6.32 8.42 -46.00
N LEU A 157 -5.38 8.26 -45.08
CA LEU A 157 -3.97 8.54 -45.32
C LEU A 157 -3.51 7.73 -46.53
N SER A 158 -2.97 8.41 -47.53
CA SER A 158 -2.40 7.72 -48.67
C SER A 158 -1.16 6.92 -48.21
N ALA A 159 -0.78 5.89 -48.96
CA ALA A 159 0.45 5.14 -48.68
C ALA A 159 1.70 6.05 -48.62
N ALA A 160 1.68 7.19 -49.34
CA ALA A 160 2.74 8.18 -49.29
C ALA A 160 2.77 8.95 -47.94
N ASP A 161 1.61 9.31 -47.41
CA ASP A 161 1.50 10.01 -46.11
C ASP A 161 1.93 9.10 -44.96
N VAL A 162 1.57 7.81 -45.02
CA VAL A 162 2.01 6.80 -44.06
C VAL A 162 3.53 6.66 -44.09
N ALA A 163 4.14 6.57 -45.28
CA ALA A 163 5.58 6.49 -45.42
C ALA A 163 6.31 7.74 -44.88
N GLN A 164 5.74 8.93 -45.09
CA GLN A 164 6.28 10.17 -44.55
C GLN A 164 6.18 10.22 -43.02
N ARG A 165 5.01 9.87 -42.45
CA ARG A 165 4.83 9.81 -40.99
C ARG A 165 5.74 8.77 -40.34
N GLU A 166 5.97 7.62 -40.99
CA GLU A 166 6.94 6.64 -40.53
C GLU A 166 8.38 7.19 -40.52
N HIS A 167 8.76 7.91 -41.58
CA HIS A 167 10.08 8.54 -41.66
C HIS A 167 10.27 9.58 -40.54
N ASP A 168 9.29 10.44 -40.30
CA ASP A 168 9.32 11.41 -39.21
C ASP A 168 9.32 10.74 -37.83
N CYS A 169 8.55 9.67 -37.65
CA CYS A 169 8.57 8.88 -36.42
C CYS A 169 9.96 8.29 -36.16
N ARG A 170 10.63 7.76 -37.20
CA ARG A 170 12.00 7.24 -37.08
C ARG A 170 12.99 8.35 -36.72
N ARG A 171 12.89 9.51 -37.35
CA ARG A 171 13.73 10.68 -37.07
C ARG A 171 13.56 11.16 -35.62
N VAL A 172 12.33 11.35 -35.15
CA VAL A 172 12.05 11.79 -33.78
C VAL A 172 12.50 10.74 -32.76
N LYS A 173 12.30 9.44 -33.06
CA LYS A 173 12.82 8.35 -32.22
C LYS A 173 14.35 8.39 -32.10
N GLN A 174 15.07 8.63 -33.20
CA GLN A 174 16.52 8.78 -33.17
C GLN A 174 16.95 9.98 -32.32
N GLN A 175 16.32 11.14 -32.50
CA GLN A 175 16.58 12.33 -31.67
C GLN A 175 16.32 12.08 -30.19
N LEU A 176 15.26 11.34 -29.85
CA LEU A 176 14.95 10.96 -28.48
C LEU A 176 16.01 10.01 -27.89
N VAL A 177 16.50 9.04 -28.67
CA VAL A 177 17.55 8.12 -28.24
C VAL A 177 18.87 8.89 -27.99
N GLU A 178 19.23 9.81 -28.87
CA GLU A 178 20.41 10.67 -28.71
C GLU A 178 20.28 11.59 -27.49
N ALA A 179 19.12 12.20 -27.28
CA ALA A 179 18.85 13.02 -26.09
C ALA A 179 18.94 12.18 -24.81
N LYS A 180 18.35 10.97 -24.78
CA LYS A 180 18.46 10.04 -23.65
C LYS A 180 19.88 9.57 -23.38
N ARG A 181 20.72 9.48 -24.42
CA ARG A 181 22.15 9.19 -24.25
C ARG A 181 22.86 10.37 -23.60
N ARG A 182 22.71 11.58 -24.14
CA ARG A 182 23.29 12.80 -23.57
C ARG A 182 22.92 13.02 -22.09
N VAL A 183 21.67 12.76 -21.72
CA VAL A 183 21.24 12.87 -20.31
C VAL A 183 21.91 11.84 -19.41
N ARG A 184 22.14 10.62 -19.91
CA ARG A 184 22.88 9.59 -19.15
C ARG A 184 24.34 9.98 -18.99
N ASP A 185 24.98 10.39 -20.07
CA ASP A 185 26.38 10.83 -20.07
C ASP A 185 26.57 12.01 -19.09
N LEU A 186 25.69 13.03 -19.13
CA LEU A 186 25.72 14.15 -18.17
C LEU A 186 25.50 13.72 -16.71
N ARG A 187 24.68 12.69 -16.48
CA ARG A 187 24.45 12.18 -15.13
C ARG A 187 25.70 11.47 -14.59
N GLU A 188 26.34 10.67 -15.44
CA GLU A 188 27.61 10.02 -15.11
C GLU A 188 28.69 11.08 -14.81
N GLU A 189 28.79 12.15 -15.62
CA GLU A 189 29.70 13.28 -15.36
C GLU A 189 29.41 13.99 -14.02
N ILE A 190 28.14 14.20 -13.68
CA ILE A 190 27.75 14.80 -12.38
C ILE A 190 28.15 13.88 -11.22
N ASP A 191 27.90 12.58 -11.34
CA ASP A 191 28.23 11.61 -10.31
C ASP A 191 29.77 11.51 -10.11
N GLU A 192 30.54 11.54 -11.19
CA GLU A 192 32.00 11.59 -11.14
C GLU A 192 32.52 12.88 -10.48
N LEU A 193 31.98 14.04 -10.85
CA LEU A 193 32.34 15.33 -10.24
C LEU A 193 31.96 15.38 -8.75
N ALA A 194 30.79 14.86 -8.38
CA ALA A 194 30.37 14.77 -6.99
C ALA A 194 31.30 13.87 -6.17
N ALA A 195 31.68 12.70 -6.71
CA ALA A 195 32.64 11.80 -6.07
C ALA A 195 34.03 12.43 -5.93
N ALA A 196 34.49 13.17 -6.95
CA ALA A 196 35.76 13.88 -6.93
C ALA A 196 35.78 15.01 -5.88
N LEU A 197 34.64 15.69 -5.65
CA LEU A 197 34.52 16.78 -4.68
C LEU A 197 34.32 16.33 -3.24
N ALA A 198 33.82 15.11 -3.00
CA ALA A 198 33.51 14.62 -1.66
C ALA A 198 34.74 14.61 -0.73
N LYS A 199 35.89 14.10 -1.19
CA LYS A 199 37.10 14.01 -0.35
C LYS A 199 37.73 15.38 -0.05
N PRO A 200 37.95 16.27 -1.03
CA PRO A 200 38.45 17.62 -0.75
C PRO A 200 37.54 18.42 0.18
N TRP A 201 36.21 18.26 0.05
CA TRP A 201 35.27 18.94 0.92
C TRP A 201 35.36 18.45 2.37
N ALA A 202 35.41 17.13 2.59
CA ALA A 202 35.61 16.56 3.92
C ALA A 202 36.93 17.05 4.55
N ALA A 203 38.03 17.06 3.78
CA ALA A 203 39.30 17.59 4.27
C ALA A 203 39.26 19.08 4.62
N LEU A 204 38.47 19.87 3.87
CA LEU A 204 38.25 21.29 4.17
C LEU A 204 37.41 21.47 5.45
N GLU A 205 36.39 20.64 5.65
CA GLU A 205 35.58 20.64 6.87
C GLU A 205 36.43 20.26 8.10
N ASP A 206 37.26 19.22 7.99
CA ASP A 206 38.19 18.81 9.03
C ASP A 206 39.17 19.93 9.37
N GLY A 207 39.77 20.56 8.36
CA GLY A 207 40.68 21.71 8.57
C GLY A 207 39.98 22.94 9.15
N ALA A 208 38.72 23.19 8.79
CA ALA A 208 37.93 24.27 9.39
C ALA A 208 37.58 23.98 10.86
N HIS A 209 37.32 22.71 11.19
CA HIS A 209 37.11 22.28 12.57
C HIS A 209 38.38 22.40 13.41
N GLU A 210 39.52 21.97 12.90
CA GLU A 210 40.82 22.11 13.55
C GLU A 210 41.16 23.59 13.76
N ALA A 211 41.01 24.43 12.74
CA ALA A 211 41.26 25.87 12.88
C ALA A 211 40.35 26.51 13.94
N LYS A 212 39.08 26.09 14.03
CA LYS A 212 38.16 26.56 15.06
C LYS A 212 38.57 26.10 16.46
N GLN A 213 39.05 24.87 16.61
CA GLN A 213 39.58 24.36 17.88
C GLN A 213 40.81 25.17 18.32
N LEU A 214 41.78 25.36 17.41
CA LEU A 214 42.98 26.14 17.68
C LEU A 214 42.66 27.59 18.06
N ILE A 215 41.68 28.23 17.43
CA ILE A 215 41.24 29.58 17.82
C ILE A 215 40.68 29.59 19.26
N SER A 216 39.88 28.58 19.62
CA SER A 216 39.37 28.44 20.99
C SER A 216 40.53 28.27 21.98
N GLU A 217 41.45 27.35 21.71
CA GLU A 217 42.62 27.09 22.55
C GLU A 217 43.50 28.32 22.71
N ILE A 218 43.75 29.07 21.63
CA ILE A 218 44.48 30.34 21.69
C ILE A 218 43.75 31.34 22.59
N SER A 219 42.43 31.48 22.44
CA SER A 219 41.67 32.40 23.28
C SER A 219 41.68 32.01 24.76
N ASP A 220 41.65 30.71 25.06
CA ASP A 220 41.73 30.17 26.42
C ASP A 220 43.14 30.42 27.00
N MET A 221 44.19 30.16 26.24
CA MET A 221 45.57 30.47 26.64
C MET A 221 45.80 31.97 26.85
N GLU A 222 45.22 32.84 26.01
CA GLU A 222 45.29 34.29 26.19
C GLU A 222 44.58 34.74 27.48
N LEU A 223 43.43 34.14 27.79
CA LEU A 223 42.72 34.36 29.06
C LEU A 223 43.54 33.88 30.27
N GLU A 224 44.18 32.71 30.17
CA GLU A 224 45.06 32.19 31.23
C GLU A 224 46.30 33.05 31.44
N LEU A 225 46.92 33.56 30.37
CA LEU A 225 48.02 34.51 30.46
C LEU A 225 47.57 35.83 31.09
N ALA A 226 46.37 36.33 30.75
CA ALA A 226 45.81 37.52 31.37
C ALA A 226 45.56 37.31 32.88
N ARG A 227 45.02 36.13 33.25
CA ARG A 227 44.82 35.74 34.66
C ARG A 227 46.15 35.63 35.41
N SER A 228 47.14 34.94 34.84
CA SER A 228 48.48 34.79 35.42
C SER A 228 49.15 36.15 35.64
N LYS A 229 49.10 37.05 34.65
CA LYS A 229 49.63 38.43 34.79
C LYS A 229 48.92 39.24 35.86
N ALA A 230 47.61 39.06 36.04
CA ALA A 230 46.86 39.70 37.13
C ALA A 230 47.22 39.11 38.50
N ALA A 231 47.46 37.79 38.56
CA ALA A 231 47.84 37.07 39.77
C ALA A 231 49.29 37.33 40.21
N GLU A 232 50.22 37.54 39.26
CA GLU A 232 51.66 37.79 39.50
C GLU A 232 51.93 39.00 40.42
N GLY A 233 51.00 39.95 40.48
CA GLY A 233 51.08 41.11 41.37
C GLY A 233 50.41 40.96 42.74
N THR A 234 49.63 39.90 42.96
CA THR A 234 48.75 39.75 44.14
C THR A 234 49.02 38.49 44.97
N GLN A 235 49.64 37.45 44.40
CA GLN A 235 49.93 36.23 45.13
C GLN A 235 51.22 36.35 45.97
N GLY A 236 51.06 36.57 47.27
CA GLY A 236 52.12 36.30 48.25
C GLY A 236 52.38 34.80 48.40
N ALA A 237 53.44 34.42 49.12
CA ALA A 237 53.70 33.02 49.44
C ALA A 237 52.47 32.41 50.13
N MET A 238 51.90 31.35 49.52
CA MET A 238 50.73 30.62 50.05
C MET A 238 50.98 30.22 51.50
N THR A 239 50.05 30.56 52.38
CA THR A 239 50.15 30.19 53.79
C THR A 239 49.86 28.70 53.96
N THR A 240 50.38 28.08 55.03
CA THR A 240 50.15 26.64 55.28
C THR A 240 48.67 26.31 55.45
N ALA A 241 47.88 27.23 56.02
CA ALA A 241 46.43 27.06 56.18
C ALA A 241 45.68 27.10 54.83
N GLU A 242 46.10 27.95 53.89
CA GLU A 242 45.55 27.96 52.53
C GLU A 242 45.94 26.70 51.77
N ALA A 243 47.15 26.18 52.00
CA ALA A 243 47.61 24.92 51.43
C ALA A 243 46.74 23.74 51.89
N GLU A 244 46.47 23.64 53.19
CA GLU A 244 45.61 22.61 53.78
C GLU A 244 44.19 22.70 53.24
N ALA A 245 43.62 23.91 53.15
CA ALA A 245 42.28 24.11 52.59
C ALA A 245 42.18 23.69 51.11
N LEU A 246 43.19 24.00 50.29
CA LEU A 246 43.24 23.55 48.89
C LEU A 246 43.37 22.02 48.78
N CYS A 247 44.15 21.39 49.65
CA CYS A 247 44.22 19.93 49.69
C CYS A 247 42.87 19.31 50.06
N ASP A 248 42.14 19.88 51.02
CA ASP A 248 40.80 19.42 51.38
C ASP A 248 39.81 19.61 50.22
N GLU A 249 39.86 20.74 49.52
CA GLU A 249 39.05 20.98 48.31
C GLU A 249 39.37 19.95 47.20
N GLN A 250 40.65 19.70 46.93
CA GLN A 250 41.09 18.70 45.95
C GLN A 250 40.64 17.27 46.33
N ILE A 251 40.62 16.93 47.62
CA ILE A 251 40.11 15.64 48.08
C ILE A 251 38.61 15.53 47.77
N VAL A 252 37.83 16.59 48.01
CA VAL A 252 36.40 16.62 47.69
C VAL A 252 36.18 16.52 46.18
N GLU A 253 36.92 17.29 45.37
CA GLU A 253 36.82 17.20 43.90
C GLU A 253 37.16 15.79 43.39
N MET A 254 38.23 15.18 43.90
CA MET A 254 38.61 13.81 43.55
C MET A 254 37.52 12.80 43.93
N GLN A 255 36.90 12.96 45.11
CA GLN A 255 35.75 12.14 45.50
C GLN A 255 34.56 12.33 44.56
N THR A 256 34.27 13.56 44.13
CA THR A 256 33.19 13.82 43.16
C THR A 256 33.50 13.22 41.79
N PHE A 257 34.75 13.29 41.32
CA PHE A 257 35.15 12.67 40.06
C PHE A 257 35.11 11.14 40.14
N ASP A 258 35.48 10.55 41.27
CA ASP A 258 35.34 9.11 41.49
C ASP A 258 33.86 8.69 41.51
N ASP A 259 33.00 9.45 42.19
CA ASP A 259 31.56 9.23 42.21
C ASP A 259 30.95 9.34 40.80
N ASP A 260 31.30 10.38 40.03
CA ASP A 260 30.88 10.56 38.64
C ASP A 260 31.40 9.45 37.74
N THR A 261 32.66 9.04 37.92
CA THR A 261 33.27 7.94 37.14
C THR A 261 32.56 6.62 37.44
N THR A 262 32.26 6.33 38.71
CA THR A 262 31.52 5.13 39.08
C THR A 262 30.06 5.19 38.60
N HIS A 263 29.44 6.37 38.60
CA HIS A 263 28.12 6.57 38.02
C HIS A 263 28.11 6.30 36.51
N LYS A 264 29.05 6.90 35.76
CA LYS A 264 29.19 6.71 34.32
C LYS A 264 29.53 5.25 33.97
N ALA A 265 30.34 4.58 34.78
CA ALA A 265 30.61 3.16 34.63
C ALA A 265 29.35 2.30 34.82
N ARG A 266 28.50 2.63 35.81
CA ARG A 266 27.19 1.96 36.02
C ARG A 266 26.23 2.20 34.85
N GLU A 267 26.13 3.44 34.35
CA GLU A 267 25.33 3.77 33.17
C GLU A 267 25.82 3.00 31.93
N MET A 268 27.13 2.94 31.72
CA MET A 268 27.73 2.17 30.62
C MET A 268 27.38 0.68 30.72
N GLU A 269 27.51 0.09 31.92
CA GLU A 269 27.14 -1.32 32.14
C GLU A 269 25.64 -1.56 31.97
N GLN A 270 24.79 -0.61 32.35
CA GLN A 270 23.35 -0.68 32.07
C GLN A 270 23.08 -0.65 30.57
N CYS A 271 23.64 0.30 29.83
CA CYS A 271 23.48 0.38 28.37
C CYS A 271 24.01 -0.87 27.66
N LYS A 272 25.10 -1.48 28.15
CA LYS A 272 25.60 -2.77 27.62
C LYS A 272 24.60 -3.90 27.83
N ARG A 273 23.92 -3.96 28.97
CA ARG A 273 22.87 -4.96 29.24
C ARG A 273 21.67 -4.76 28.33
N GLU A 274 21.20 -3.51 28.19
CA GLU A 274 20.10 -3.16 27.27
C GLU A 274 20.45 -3.49 25.81
N LEU A 275 21.70 -3.22 25.40
CA LEU A 275 22.19 -3.63 24.08
C LEU A 275 22.22 -5.16 23.92
N ALA A 276 22.68 -5.90 24.91
CA ALA A 276 22.69 -7.36 24.86
C ALA A 276 21.26 -7.95 24.82
N GLU A 277 20.32 -7.35 25.53
CA GLU A 277 18.90 -7.74 25.51
C GLU A 277 18.24 -7.44 24.16
N SER A 278 18.47 -6.26 23.58
CA SER A 278 17.96 -5.91 22.26
C SER A 278 18.55 -6.78 21.14
N LEU A 279 19.84 -7.16 21.24
CA LEU A 279 20.45 -8.12 20.32
C LEU A 279 19.80 -9.51 20.43
N ARG A 280 19.54 -10.00 21.65
CA ARG A 280 18.81 -11.26 21.84
C ARG A 280 17.38 -11.19 21.29
N HIS A 281 16.71 -10.07 21.44
CA HIS A 281 15.38 -9.86 20.88
C HIS A 281 15.41 -9.86 19.34
N LEU A 282 16.39 -9.19 18.74
CA LEU A 282 16.61 -9.18 17.29
C LEU A 282 16.88 -10.60 16.76
N GLU A 283 17.68 -11.41 17.46
CA GLU A 283 17.91 -12.80 17.11
C GLU A 283 16.64 -13.65 17.16
N ARG A 284 15.78 -13.48 18.18
CA ARG A 284 14.47 -14.14 18.25
C ARG A 284 13.59 -13.74 17.07
N LEU A 285 13.48 -12.43 16.79
CA LEU A 285 12.70 -11.92 15.65
C LEU A 285 13.24 -12.42 14.31
N LYS A 286 14.55 -12.60 14.16
CA LYS A 286 15.14 -13.21 12.94
C LYS A 286 14.70 -14.66 12.76
N VAL A 287 14.65 -15.44 13.84
CA VAL A 287 14.18 -16.83 13.78
C VAL A 287 12.69 -16.86 13.42
N GLU A 288 11.87 -16.04 14.08
CA GLU A 288 10.43 -15.92 13.81
C GLU A 288 10.16 -15.48 12.36
N ARG A 289 10.86 -14.45 11.88
CA ARG A 289 10.78 -14.00 10.49
C ARG A 289 11.14 -15.13 9.52
N SER A 290 12.22 -15.88 9.78
CA SER A 290 12.63 -16.98 8.90
C SER A 290 11.61 -18.13 8.89
N ALA A 291 10.91 -18.38 10.00
CA ALA A 291 9.83 -19.36 10.08
C ALA A 291 8.60 -18.88 9.32
N ALA A 292 8.20 -17.62 9.49
CA ALA A 292 7.11 -16.99 8.76
C ALA A 292 7.37 -16.94 7.25
N GLU A 293 8.60 -16.61 6.82
CA GLU A 293 9.00 -16.64 5.42
C GLU A 293 8.95 -18.05 4.83
N LYS A 294 9.31 -19.10 5.59
CA LYS A 294 9.15 -20.48 5.15
C LYS A 294 7.67 -20.84 4.95
N LEU A 295 6.81 -20.51 5.91
CA LEU A 295 5.37 -20.75 5.78
C LEU A 295 4.76 -19.98 4.61
N ALA A 296 5.16 -18.71 4.41
CA ALA A 296 4.72 -17.92 3.27
C ALA A 296 5.21 -18.50 1.93
N ASN A 297 6.47 -18.96 1.87
CA ASN A 297 7.01 -19.61 0.68
C ASN A 297 6.35 -20.96 0.40
N GLU A 298 6.04 -21.76 1.44
CA GLU A 298 5.29 -23.00 1.32
C GLU A 298 3.86 -22.74 0.85
N ALA A 299 3.19 -21.69 1.33
CA ALA A 299 1.90 -21.26 0.82
C ALA A 299 1.98 -20.81 -0.65
N GLN A 300 3.04 -20.09 -1.05
CA GLN A 300 3.27 -19.70 -2.44
C GLN A 300 3.62 -20.90 -3.34
N LEU A 301 4.38 -21.88 -2.86
CA LEU A 301 4.75 -23.09 -3.61
C LEU A 301 3.59 -24.09 -3.69
N GLY A 302 2.78 -24.20 -2.63
CA GLY A 302 1.51 -24.94 -2.61
C GLY A 302 0.45 -24.31 -3.51
N ALA A 303 0.55 -23.00 -3.78
CA ALA A 303 -0.20 -22.33 -4.84
C ALA A 303 0.34 -22.61 -6.26
N GLY A 304 1.36 -23.46 -6.44
CA GLY A 304 1.87 -23.83 -7.76
C GLY A 304 2.40 -22.64 -8.58
N ARG A 305 2.88 -22.94 -9.78
CA ARG A 305 3.51 -21.96 -10.70
C ARG A 305 2.54 -20.86 -11.18
N ASP A 306 1.24 -21.04 -10.95
CA ASP A 306 0.13 -20.22 -11.45
C ASP A 306 -0.87 -19.73 -10.37
N ARG A 307 -0.43 -19.53 -9.11
CA ARG A 307 -1.25 -18.91 -8.03
C ARG A 307 -2.57 -19.63 -7.69
N GLY A 308 -2.55 -20.95 -7.58
CA GLY A 308 -3.60 -21.74 -6.95
C GLY A 308 -4.75 -22.14 -7.87
N ARG A 309 -4.63 -21.90 -9.19
CA ARG A 309 -5.56 -22.45 -10.17
C ARG A 309 -5.06 -23.80 -10.65
N ASP A 310 -5.64 -24.86 -10.10
CA ASP A 310 -5.49 -26.19 -10.67
C ASP A 310 -6.23 -26.22 -12.01
N TRP A 311 -5.47 -26.05 -13.09
CA TRP A 311 -5.99 -26.03 -14.46
C TRP A 311 -6.63 -27.36 -14.85
N GLU A 312 -6.22 -28.47 -14.23
CA GLU A 312 -6.85 -29.77 -14.45
C GLU A 312 -8.22 -29.82 -13.80
N MET A 313 -8.33 -29.31 -12.57
CA MET A 313 -9.61 -29.18 -11.87
C MET A 313 -10.55 -28.21 -12.61
N GLU A 314 -10.07 -27.03 -13.02
CA GLU A 314 -10.86 -26.08 -13.82
C GLU A 314 -11.34 -26.72 -15.13
N ARG A 315 -10.47 -27.47 -15.81
CA ARG A 315 -10.84 -28.19 -17.04
C ARG A 315 -11.88 -29.28 -16.79
N VAL A 316 -11.76 -30.02 -15.69
CA VAL A 316 -12.73 -31.07 -15.31
C VAL A 316 -14.07 -30.44 -14.94
N CYS A 317 -14.09 -29.37 -14.15
CA CYS A 317 -15.30 -28.63 -13.82
C CYS A 317 -15.97 -28.03 -15.07
N ALA A 318 -15.21 -27.40 -15.96
CA ALA A 318 -15.73 -26.86 -17.22
C ALA A 318 -16.34 -27.96 -18.10
N ARG A 319 -15.71 -29.14 -18.15
CA ARG A 319 -16.25 -30.30 -18.87
C ARG A 319 -17.54 -30.82 -18.24
N HIS A 320 -17.62 -30.89 -16.91
CA HIS A 320 -18.84 -31.29 -16.22
C HIS A 320 -19.96 -30.29 -16.42
N GLN A 321 -19.66 -29.00 -16.40
CA GLN A 321 -20.64 -27.94 -16.66
C GLN A 321 -21.22 -28.06 -18.07
N SER A 322 -20.37 -28.22 -19.08
CA SER A 322 -20.82 -28.45 -20.46
C SER A 322 -21.65 -29.73 -20.62
N MET A 323 -21.32 -30.79 -19.87
CA MET A 323 -22.11 -32.02 -19.85
C MET A 323 -23.48 -31.82 -19.20
N LEU A 324 -23.55 -31.06 -18.10
CA LEU A 324 -24.80 -30.70 -17.42
C LEU A 324 -25.68 -29.83 -18.32
N ASP A 325 -25.11 -28.85 -19.02
CA ASP A 325 -25.83 -28.01 -19.98
C ASP A 325 -26.44 -28.87 -21.11
N HIS A 326 -25.66 -29.81 -21.66
CA HIS A 326 -26.16 -30.74 -22.67
C HIS A 326 -27.26 -31.68 -22.13
N LEU A 327 -27.15 -32.12 -20.87
CA LEU A 327 -28.20 -32.91 -20.22
C LEU A 327 -29.47 -32.08 -19.98
N HIS A 328 -29.34 -30.80 -19.61
CA HIS A 328 -30.48 -29.89 -19.49
C HIS A 328 -31.17 -29.68 -20.84
N GLU A 329 -30.41 -29.50 -21.92
CA GLU A 329 -30.96 -29.36 -23.28
C GLU A 329 -31.66 -30.64 -23.77
N THR A 330 -31.06 -31.82 -23.56
CA THR A 330 -31.62 -33.10 -24.03
C THR A 330 -32.85 -33.54 -23.25
N LEU A 331 -32.95 -33.19 -21.97
CA LEU A 331 -34.10 -33.48 -21.12
C LEU A 331 -35.13 -32.34 -21.10
N ALA A 332 -34.90 -31.26 -21.87
CA ALA A 332 -35.72 -30.05 -21.88
C ALA A 332 -36.00 -29.48 -20.48
N LEU A 333 -35.01 -29.56 -19.58
CA LEU A 333 -35.10 -29.08 -18.21
C LEU A 333 -34.91 -27.56 -18.16
N GLN A 334 -35.95 -26.84 -17.75
CA GLN A 334 -35.90 -25.40 -17.52
C GLN A 334 -35.34 -25.05 -16.13
N ALA A 335 -35.64 -25.89 -15.13
CA ALA A 335 -35.08 -25.75 -13.80
C ALA A 335 -35.04 -27.11 -13.08
N LEU A 336 -33.97 -27.32 -12.32
CA LEU A 336 -33.79 -28.43 -11.38
C LEU A 336 -33.68 -27.83 -9.98
N ARG A 337 -34.54 -28.23 -9.06
CA ARG A 337 -34.50 -27.79 -7.65
C ARG A 337 -34.61 -28.99 -6.74
N ALA A 338 -33.84 -29.00 -5.66
CA ALA A 338 -33.97 -29.98 -4.59
C ALA A 338 -34.53 -29.25 -3.35
N PRO A 339 -35.86 -29.15 -3.20
CA PRO A 339 -36.47 -28.47 -2.06
C PRO A 339 -36.17 -29.16 -0.71
N SER A 340 -35.89 -30.48 -0.73
CA SER A 340 -35.53 -31.28 0.42
C SER A 340 -34.48 -32.33 0.02
N ALA A 341 -33.77 -32.91 1.00
CA ALA A 341 -32.80 -33.99 0.75
C ALA A 341 -33.44 -35.25 0.13
N HIS A 342 -34.76 -35.39 0.27
CA HIS A 342 -35.54 -36.53 -0.23
C HIS A 342 -36.41 -36.18 -1.44
N GLU A 343 -36.39 -34.93 -1.91
CA GLU A 343 -37.30 -34.47 -2.97
C GLU A 343 -36.55 -33.74 -4.07
N LEU A 344 -36.88 -34.07 -5.32
CA LEU A 344 -36.37 -33.42 -6.51
C LEU A 344 -37.52 -32.88 -7.35
N GLU A 345 -37.48 -31.58 -7.62
CA GLU A 345 -38.43 -30.87 -8.46
C GLU A 345 -37.76 -30.53 -9.81
N LEU A 346 -38.40 -30.99 -10.88
CA LEU A 346 -37.99 -30.81 -12.27
C LEU A 346 -39.03 -29.93 -12.96
N VAL A 347 -38.61 -28.84 -13.60
CA VAL A 347 -39.47 -28.01 -14.44
C VAL A 347 -39.14 -28.30 -15.90
N LEU A 348 -40.09 -28.86 -16.65
CA LEU A 348 -39.93 -29.28 -18.03
C LEU A 348 -40.48 -28.21 -19.00
N ALA A 349 -39.72 -27.85 -20.02
CA ALA A 349 -40.16 -26.97 -21.12
C ALA A 349 -40.86 -27.79 -22.22
N PRO A 350 -41.83 -27.25 -23.00
CA PRO A 350 -42.20 -25.85 -23.11
C PRO A 350 -43.36 -25.42 -22.19
N HIS A 351 -44.10 -26.36 -21.60
CA HIS A 351 -45.33 -26.07 -20.87
C HIS A 351 -45.12 -25.68 -19.39
N GLY A 352 -43.89 -25.76 -18.88
CA GLY A 352 -43.59 -25.42 -17.49
C GLY A 352 -44.09 -26.46 -16.49
N THR A 353 -44.30 -27.69 -16.97
CA THR A 353 -44.78 -28.83 -16.18
C THR A 353 -43.79 -29.15 -15.07
N LYS A 354 -44.29 -29.27 -13.85
CA LYS A 354 -43.50 -29.59 -12.66
C LYS A 354 -43.64 -31.06 -12.32
N LEU A 355 -42.53 -31.78 -12.40
CA LEU A 355 -42.42 -33.16 -11.94
C LEU A 355 -41.69 -33.16 -10.59
N ARG A 356 -42.38 -33.56 -9.52
CA ARG A 356 -41.73 -33.83 -8.23
C ARG A 356 -41.52 -35.32 -8.05
N LEU A 357 -40.32 -35.67 -7.61
CA LEU A 357 -39.86 -37.02 -7.35
C LEU A 357 -39.46 -37.12 -5.88
N ALA A 358 -39.97 -38.12 -5.16
CA ALA A 358 -39.62 -38.37 -3.77
C ALA A 358 -38.82 -39.67 -3.65
N PHE A 359 -37.72 -39.63 -2.89
CA PHE A 359 -36.79 -40.74 -2.69
C PHE A 359 -36.81 -41.18 -1.22
N ASP A 360 -36.53 -42.46 -0.96
CA ASP A 360 -36.38 -43.01 0.39
C ASP A 360 -35.19 -42.37 1.15
N GLU A 361 -34.05 -42.23 0.48
CA GLU A 361 -32.80 -41.65 0.96
C GLU A 361 -32.19 -40.75 -0.15
N PRO A 362 -31.28 -39.81 0.17
CA PRO A 362 -30.65 -38.97 -0.84
C PRO A 362 -29.89 -39.82 -1.88
N GLY A 363 -30.47 -39.94 -3.09
CA GLY A 363 -29.95 -40.78 -4.17
C GLY A 363 -30.42 -42.26 -4.13
N GLY A 364 -31.41 -42.59 -3.31
CA GLY A 364 -31.94 -43.94 -3.14
C GLY A 364 -33.05 -44.33 -4.14
N ALA A 365 -33.98 -45.19 -3.71
CA ALA A 365 -35.10 -45.66 -4.52
C ALA A 365 -36.21 -44.61 -4.64
N LEU A 366 -36.72 -44.42 -5.85
CA LEU A 366 -37.86 -43.55 -6.13
C LEU A 366 -39.16 -44.14 -5.52
N MET A 367 -39.75 -43.43 -4.58
CA MET A 367 -40.93 -43.86 -3.82
C MET A 367 -42.23 -43.33 -4.42
N GLN A 368 -42.23 -42.08 -4.88
CA GLN A 368 -43.43 -41.41 -5.38
C GLN A 368 -43.07 -40.38 -6.44
N TYR A 369 -43.99 -40.15 -7.37
CA TYR A 369 -43.94 -39.03 -8.30
C TYR A 369 -45.27 -38.27 -8.29
N THR A 370 -45.20 -36.97 -8.54
CA THR A 370 -46.38 -36.12 -8.77
C THR A 370 -46.10 -35.20 -9.96
N VAL A 371 -47.06 -35.10 -10.87
CA VAL A 371 -46.98 -34.22 -12.05
C VAL A 371 -48.01 -33.11 -11.89
N GLU A 372 -47.52 -31.88 -11.86
CA GLU A 372 -48.32 -30.66 -11.75
C GLU A 372 -48.10 -29.78 -12.98
N ASP A 373 -49.14 -29.06 -13.39
CA ASP A 373 -49.02 -27.98 -14.38
C ASP A 373 -48.29 -26.75 -13.77
N ALA A 374 -47.95 -25.76 -14.59
CA ALA A 374 -47.42 -24.46 -14.18
C ALA A 374 -48.30 -23.76 -13.12
N HIS A 375 -49.60 -24.08 -13.09
CA HIS A 375 -50.58 -23.58 -12.11
C HIS A 375 -50.70 -24.42 -10.82
N GLY A 376 -49.97 -25.54 -10.71
CA GLY A 376 -49.99 -26.41 -9.52
C GLY A 376 -51.15 -27.42 -9.48
N GLU A 377 -51.91 -27.55 -10.57
CA GLU A 377 -52.98 -28.55 -10.71
C GLU A 377 -52.40 -29.88 -11.20
N ALA A 378 -52.91 -30.99 -10.67
CA ALA A 378 -52.47 -32.33 -11.09
C ALA A 378 -52.88 -32.60 -12.54
N ILE A 379 -51.94 -33.05 -13.36
CA ILE A 379 -52.20 -33.39 -14.78
C ILE A 379 -52.65 -34.86 -14.86
N ASP A 380 -53.81 -35.09 -15.47
CA ASP A 380 -54.29 -36.44 -15.78
C ASP A 380 -53.45 -37.03 -16.94
N LEU A 381 -52.50 -37.90 -16.59
CA LEU A 381 -51.69 -38.64 -17.56
C LEU A 381 -52.50 -39.77 -18.22
N SER A 382 -52.16 -40.13 -19.47
CA SER A 382 -52.80 -41.27 -20.14
C SER A 382 -52.49 -42.59 -19.42
N LYS A 383 -53.37 -43.57 -19.61
CA LYS A 383 -53.24 -44.91 -19.03
C LYS A 383 -51.93 -45.60 -19.42
N ASP A 384 -51.42 -45.32 -20.61
CA ASP A 384 -50.18 -45.90 -21.12
C ASP A 384 -48.95 -45.31 -20.42
N THR A 385 -48.99 -44.01 -20.08
CA THR A 385 -47.90 -43.36 -19.35
C THR A 385 -47.93 -43.65 -17.86
N LEU A 386 -49.11 -43.81 -17.27
CA LEU A 386 -49.25 -44.29 -15.89
C LEU A 386 -48.67 -45.70 -15.74
N ALA A 387 -48.98 -46.62 -16.66
CA ALA A 387 -48.40 -47.96 -16.64
C ALA A 387 -46.86 -47.96 -16.81
N PHE A 388 -46.34 -47.04 -17.62
CA PHE A 388 -44.89 -46.85 -17.77
C PHE A 388 -44.27 -46.24 -16.50
N ALA A 389 -44.95 -45.30 -15.85
CA ALA A 389 -44.47 -44.64 -14.65
C ALA A 389 -44.39 -45.61 -13.47
N ASP A 390 -45.37 -46.49 -13.31
CA ASP A 390 -45.34 -47.57 -12.31
C ASP A 390 -44.17 -48.53 -12.55
N ALA A 391 -43.88 -48.85 -13.82
CA ALA A 391 -42.71 -49.66 -14.18
C ALA A 391 -41.38 -48.91 -13.95
N ALA A 392 -41.34 -47.61 -14.19
CA ALA A 392 -40.17 -46.75 -13.98
C ALA A 392 -39.87 -46.54 -12.48
N LEU A 393 -40.91 -46.45 -11.65
CA LEU A 393 -40.80 -46.49 -10.18
C LEU A 393 -40.17 -47.81 -9.72
N ALA A 394 -40.69 -48.94 -10.19
CA ALA A 394 -40.19 -50.26 -9.82
C ALA A 394 -38.74 -50.53 -10.28
N SER A 395 -38.30 -49.89 -11.37
CA SER A 395 -36.95 -50.02 -11.93
C SER A 395 -35.98 -48.89 -11.53
N ASN A 396 -36.44 -47.93 -10.73
CA ASN A 396 -35.68 -46.74 -10.29
C ASN A 396 -35.06 -45.94 -11.43
N LEU A 397 -35.84 -45.62 -12.47
CA LEU A 397 -35.39 -44.87 -13.66
C LEU A 397 -36.05 -43.49 -13.77
N PRO A 398 -35.65 -42.50 -12.95
CA PRO A 398 -36.30 -41.18 -12.90
C PRO A 398 -36.11 -40.37 -14.20
N ALA A 399 -34.99 -40.55 -14.90
CA ALA A 399 -34.74 -39.86 -16.18
C ALA A 399 -35.67 -40.35 -17.30
N ALA A 400 -35.93 -41.66 -17.36
CA ALA A 400 -36.85 -42.24 -18.34
C ALA A 400 -38.29 -41.80 -18.08
N LEU A 401 -38.67 -41.67 -16.79
CA LEU A 401 -39.95 -41.13 -16.38
C LEU A 401 -40.12 -39.67 -16.83
N ALA A 402 -39.13 -38.81 -16.56
CA ALA A 402 -39.16 -37.41 -16.97
C ALA A 402 -39.27 -37.26 -18.50
N GLN A 403 -38.53 -38.07 -19.26
CA GLN A 403 -38.58 -38.03 -20.73
C GLN A 403 -39.92 -38.52 -21.29
N ARG A 404 -40.53 -39.53 -20.66
CA ARG A 404 -41.83 -40.06 -21.10
C ARG A 404 -42.95 -39.04 -20.84
N ILE A 405 -42.92 -38.38 -19.69
CA ILE A 405 -43.89 -37.31 -19.35
C ILE A 405 -43.71 -36.11 -20.29
N TRP A 406 -42.47 -35.74 -20.61
CA TRP A 406 -42.18 -34.68 -21.58
C TRP A 406 -42.67 -34.97 -23.01
N GLN A 407 -42.74 -36.24 -23.42
CA GLN A 407 -43.24 -36.60 -24.76
C GLN A 407 -44.77 -36.50 -24.87
N GLU A 408 -45.47 -36.55 -23.74
CA GLU A 408 -46.94 -36.58 -23.70
C GLU A 408 -47.55 -35.20 -23.45
N VAL A 409 -46.87 -34.38 -22.64
CA VAL A 409 -47.26 -33.01 -22.32
C VAL A 409 -46.66 -32.05 -23.33
#